data_AF-A0AAV8WQS6-F1
#
_entry.id   AF-A0AAV8WQS6-F1
#
_cell.length_a   1.000
_cell.length_b   1.000
_cell.length_c   1.000
_cell.angle_alpha   90.00
_cell.angle_beta   90.00
_cell.angle_gamma   90.00
#
_symmetry.space_group_name_H-M   'P 1'
#
loop_
_entity.id
_entity.type
_entity.pdbx_description
1 polymer ?
#
loop_
_entity_poly.entity_id
_entity_poly.type
_entity_poly.pdbx_seq_one_letter_code
_entity_poly.pdbx_strand_id
1 'polypeptide(L)'
;MKTGQAVVQLAKTVPNVTIFGVCSKSKHEALQNANSPIDHLLERGTDYVSEIRKISPDGVDIALDCLCGEECNKGYTLLKPMGKYVLYGSSNVVTGETKSFFSAARAWWQVDKVSPLKLFDENRTLSGFNLRRLMYQQNGVEFVKRTVQKVFQLFQEGKIKPLLDSTWALEDKLCKKMHDRKNVGKIILDPSLEPKPKPATPAKGKSKEDKKKTILRRKKEPEEKKEEEKKEEKKEDNLTN
;
A
#
# COMPACT_ATOMS: atom_id res chain seq x y z
N MET A 1 -4.74 1.92 -2.43
CA MET A 1 -4.40 2.13 -3.86
C MET A 1 -5.60 1.88 -4.77
N LYS A 2 -6.32 0.75 -4.65
CA LYS A 2 -7.54 0.45 -5.43
C LYS A 2 -8.53 1.62 -5.53
N THR A 3 -9.06 2.06 -4.39
CA THR A 3 -10.05 3.16 -4.34
C THR A 3 -9.45 4.50 -4.78
N GLY A 4 -8.20 4.78 -4.41
CA GLY A 4 -7.51 6.01 -4.81
C GLY A 4 -7.40 6.17 -6.33
N GLN A 5 -7.11 5.09 -7.06
CA GLN A 5 -7.07 5.12 -8.53
C GLN A 5 -8.43 5.44 -9.16
N ALA A 6 -9.51 4.84 -8.65
CA ALA A 6 -10.85 5.15 -9.12
C ALA A 6 -11.22 6.62 -8.87
N VAL A 7 -10.89 7.16 -7.69
CA VAL A 7 -11.08 8.57 -7.36
C VAL A 7 -10.33 9.49 -8.32
N VAL A 8 -9.05 9.17 -8.62
CA VAL A 8 -8.23 9.94 -9.55
C VAL A 8 -8.87 10.00 -10.93
N GLN A 9 -9.30 8.86 -11.48
CA GLN A 9 -9.94 8.83 -12.79
C GLN A 9 -11.26 9.60 -12.82
N LEU A 10 -12.07 9.50 -11.76
CA LEU A 10 -13.30 10.29 -11.63
C LEU A 10 -13.01 11.79 -11.52
N ALA A 11 -12.00 12.19 -10.74
CA ALA A 11 -11.62 13.59 -10.62
C ALA A 11 -11.16 14.18 -11.97
N LYS A 12 -10.47 13.38 -12.80
CA LYS A 12 -10.05 13.79 -14.14
C LYS A 12 -11.20 13.88 -15.17
N THR A 13 -12.42 13.45 -14.84
CA THR A 13 -13.58 13.77 -15.70
C THR A 13 -14.07 15.20 -15.52
N VAL A 14 -13.53 15.93 -14.54
CA VAL A 14 -13.84 17.34 -14.27
C VAL A 14 -12.66 18.18 -14.78
N PRO A 15 -12.92 19.26 -15.55
CA PRO A 15 -11.86 20.12 -16.05
C PRO A 15 -11.14 20.85 -14.92
N ASN A 16 -9.85 21.15 -15.13
CA ASN A 16 -9.03 21.99 -14.25
C ASN A 16 -8.91 21.50 -12.80
N VAL A 17 -8.86 20.17 -12.60
CA VAL A 17 -8.61 19.56 -11.29
C VAL A 17 -7.15 19.13 -11.15
N THR A 18 -6.48 19.69 -10.15
CA THR A 18 -5.15 19.27 -9.69
C THR A 18 -5.27 18.18 -8.63
N ILE A 19 -4.53 17.10 -8.80
CA ILE A 19 -4.60 15.89 -7.99
C ILE A 19 -3.26 15.64 -7.29
N PHE A 20 -3.30 15.66 -5.96
CA PHE A 20 -2.21 15.20 -5.11
C PHE A 20 -2.48 13.76 -4.65
N GLY A 21 -1.59 12.83 -4.99
CA GLY A 21 -1.68 11.43 -4.57
C GLY A 21 -0.63 11.13 -3.50
N VAL A 22 -1.06 10.70 -2.30
CA VAL A 22 -0.13 10.29 -1.24
C VAL A 22 -0.09 8.76 -1.13
N CYS A 23 1.08 8.16 -1.33
CA CYS A 23 1.25 6.72 -1.19
C CYS A 23 2.67 6.31 -0.79
N SER A 24 2.88 5.03 -0.43
CA SER A 24 4.21 4.52 -0.09
C SER A 24 5.13 4.55 -1.32
N LYS A 25 6.43 4.84 -1.12
CA LYS A 25 7.44 4.89 -2.18
C LYS A 25 7.44 3.68 -3.13
N SER A 26 7.27 2.48 -2.58
CA SER A 26 7.21 1.23 -3.35
C SER A 26 6.07 1.15 -4.38
N LYS A 27 5.11 2.09 -4.35
CA LYS A 27 3.99 2.16 -5.30
C LYS A 27 4.17 3.26 -6.34
N HIS A 28 5.19 4.10 -6.20
CA HIS A 28 5.39 5.24 -7.09
C HIS A 28 5.67 4.78 -8.52
N GLU A 29 6.65 3.90 -8.68
CA GLU A 29 7.02 3.32 -9.98
C GLU A 29 5.82 2.60 -10.63
N ALA A 30 5.09 1.80 -9.86
CA ALA A 30 3.93 1.08 -10.39
C ALA A 30 2.79 2.01 -10.84
N LEU A 31 2.61 3.16 -10.17
CA LEU A 31 1.62 4.18 -10.55
C LEU A 31 2.04 4.96 -11.80
N GLN A 32 3.34 5.24 -11.93
CA GLN A 32 3.92 5.86 -13.11
C GLN A 32 3.81 4.91 -14.32
N ASN A 33 4.20 3.65 -14.17
CA ASN A 33 4.10 2.63 -15.23
C ASN A 33 2.65 2.38 -15.66
N ALA A 34 1.69 2.53 -14.73
CA ALA A 34 0.26 2.42 -15.03
C ALA A 34 -0.33 3.67 -15.70
N ASN A 35 0.47 4.69 -16.00
CA ASN A 35 0.02 5.99 -16.53
C ASN A 35 -1.13 6.59 -15.70
N SER A 36 -1.05 6.46 -14.38
CA SER A 36 -2.05 7.02 -13.48
C SER A 36 -2.06 8.55 -13.62
N PRO A 37 -3.21 9.19 -13.87
CA PRO A 37 -3.27 10.63 -14.13
C PRO A 37 -3.28 11.44 -12.82
N ILE A 38 -2.28 11.23 -11.98
CA ILE A 38 -1.99 12.00 -10.76
C ILE A 38 -1.00 13.09 -11.14
N ASP A 39 -1.28 14.34 -10.79
CA ASP A 39 -0.41 15.46 -11.14
C ASP A 39 0.82 15.52 -10.23
N HIS A 40 0.63 15.26 -8.93
CA HIS A 40 1.70 15.28 -7.93
C HIS A 40 1.65 14.06 -7.04
N LEU A 41 2.65 13.18 -7.18
CA LEU A 41 2.78 11.97 -6.39
C LEU A 41 3.73 12.20 -5.21
N LEU A 42 3.22 12.02 -4.00
CA LEU A 42 3.92 12.29 -2.75
C LEU A 42 4.11 11.01 -1.94
N GLU A 43 5.24 10.93 -1.24
CA GLU A 43 5.58 9.80 -0.39
C GLU A 43 4.87 9.90 0.97
N ARG A 44 4.27 8.80 1.42
CA ARG A 44 3.69 8.72 2.76
C ARG A 44 4.81 8.59 3.80
N GLY A 45 4.73 9.39 4.86
CA GLY A 45 5.70 9.39 5.96
C GLY A 45 6.76 10.50 5.86
N THR A 46 6.77 11.24 4.75
CA THR A 46 7.48 12.52 4.64
C THR A 46 6.55 13.67 5.03
N ASP A 47 7.08 14.89 5.09
CA ASP A 47 6.29 16.11 5.26
C ASP A 47 5.59 16.52 3.95
N TYR A 48 4.66 15.67 3.50
CA TYR A 48 3.90 15.92 2.27
C TYR A 48 2.99 17.15 2.39
N VAL A 49 2.66 17.60 3.61
CA VAL A 49 1.85 18.81 3.85
C VAL A 49 2.60 20.04 3.33
N SER A 50 3.88 20.16 3.68
CA SER A 50 4.74 21.23 3.17
C SER A 50 4.95 21.13 1.66
N GLU A 51 5.13 19.93 1.10
CA GLU A 51 5.24 19.75 -0.35
C GLU A 51 3.98 20.18 -1.11
N ILE A 52 2.79 19.89 -0.56
CA ILE A 52 1.53 20.39 -1.12
C ILE A 52 1.51 21.92 -1.07
N ARG A 53 1.89 22.53 0.04
CA ARG A 53 1.88 24.01 0.19
C ARG A 53 2.86 24.73 -0.71
N LYS A 54 3.95 24.09 -1.13
CA LYS A 54 4.86 24.67 -2.15
C LYS A 54 4.15 24.86 -3.50
N ILE A 55 3.20 23.98 -3.83
CA ILE A 55 2.49 23.97 -5.11
C ILE A 55 1.15 24.69 -5.00
N SER A 56 0.46 24.52 -3.86
CA SER A 56 -0.83 25.14 -3.55
C SER A 56 -0.76 25.72 -2.13
N PRO A 57 -0.28 26.96 -1.96
CA PRO A 57 -0.03 27.58 -0.65
C PRO A 57 -1.24 27.58 0.28
N ASP A 58 -2.43 27.82 -0.29
CA ASP A 58 -3.70 27.85 0.44
C ASP A 58 -4.23 26.46 0.81
N GLY A 59 -3.62 25.40 0.27
CA GLY A 59 -3.97 24.01 0.54
C GLY A 59 -4.85 23.38 -0.54
N VAL A 60 -5.82 22.56 -0.17
CA VAL A 60 -6.68 21.79 -1.10
C VAL A 60 -8.16 22.00 -0.83
N ASP A 61 -8.97 21.87 -1.87
CA ASP A 61 -10.43 21.99 -1.79
C ASP A 61 -11.09 20.73 -1.21
N ILE A 62 -10.53 19.55 -1.49
CA ILE A 62 -11.05 18.27 -1.02
C ILE A 62 -9.90 17.38 -0.52
N ALA A 63 -10.04 16.86 0.69
CA ALA A 63 -9.16 15.85 1.26
C ALA A 63 -9.94 14.54 1.45
N LEU A 64 -9.47 13.45 0.81
CA LEU A 64 -10.11 12.14 0.87
C LEU A 64 -9.23 11.16 1.66
N ASP A 65 -9.61 10.85 2.90
CA ASP A 65 -8.83 10.01 3.80
C ASP A 65 -9.37 8.57 3.89
N CYS A 66 -8.47 7.59 3.70
CA CYS A 66 -8.74 6.17 3.87
C CYS A 66 -8.00 5.52 5.05
N LEU A 67 -7.21 6.30 5.79
CA LEU A 67 -6.32 5.85 6.84
C LEU A 67 -6.89 6.15 8.23
N CYS A 68 -7.39 7.36 8.47
CA CYS A 68 -7.75 7.92 9.78
C CYS A 68 -6.53 8.13 10.71
N GLY A 69 -6.78 8.68 11.90
CA GLY A 69 -5.76 9.00 12.92
C GLY A 69 -5.03 10.30 12.62
N GLU A 70 -3.70 10.28 12.65
CA GLU A 70 -2.86 11.48 12.44
C GLU A 70 -3.08 12.14 11.07
N GLU A 71 -3.46 11.36 10.06
CA GLU A 71 -3.76 11.85 8.72
C GLU A 71 -5.02 12.72 8.68
N CYS A 72 -5.95 12.55 9.64
CA CYS A 72 -7.13 13.39 9.75
C CYS A 72 -6.75 14.85 10.03
N ASN A 73 -5.84 15.07 10.98
CA ASN A 73 -5.39 16.41 11.32
C ASN A 73 -4.61 17.06 10.16
N LYS A 74 -3.72 16.30 9.49
CA LYS A 74 -2.98 16.79 8.31
C LYS A 74 -3.92 17.15 7.15
N GLY A 75 -4.87 16.27 6.84
CA GLY A 75 -5.85 16.50 5.79
C GLY A 75 -6.76 17.70 6.10
N TYR A 76 -7.17 17.85 7.37
CA TYR A 76 -8.00 18.96 7.82
C TYR A 76 -7.27 20.31 7.75
N THR A 77 -6.02 20.40 8.24
CA THR A 77 -5.27 21.67 8.22
C THR A 77 -4.86 22.08 6.81
N LEU A 78 -4.79 21.13 5.87
CA LEU A 78 -4.59 21.38 4.45
C LEU A 78 -5.82 21.95 3.74
N LEU A 79 -7.00 22.00 4.36
CA LEU A 79 -8.19 22.50 3.66
C LEU A 79 -8.14 24.01 3.44
N LYS A 80 -8.51 24.45 2.24
CA LYS A 80 -8.89 25.85 1.98
C LYS A 80 -10.18 26.21 2.74
N PRO A 81 -10.52 27.51 2.89
CA PRO A 81 -11.89 27.90 3.22
C PRO A 81 -12.88 27.24 2.25
N MET A 82 -14.03 26.80 2.78
CA MET A 82 -15.03 25.96 2.09
C MET A 82 -14.57 24.55 1.72
N GLY A 83 -13.37 24.16 2.16
CA GLY A 83 -12.79 22.85 1.89
C GLY A 83 -13.51 21.72 2.61
N LYS A 84 -13.44 20.52 2.03
CA LYS A 84 -14.14 19.32 2.52
C LYS A 84 -13.16 18.20 2.81
N TYR A 85 -13.14 17.75 4.05
CA TYR A 85 -12.48 16.51 4.42
C TYR A 85 -13.52 15.37 4.50
N VAL A 86 -13.23 14.26 3.82
CA VAL A 86 -14.09 13.06 3.82
C VAL A 86 -13.29 11.85 4.24
N LEU A 87 -13.61 11.32 5.42
CA LEU A 87 -13.10 10.04 5.91
C LEU A 87 -13.95 8.91 5.31
N TYR A 88 -13.35 8.05 4.49
CA TYR A 88 -14.05 6.91 3.88
C TYR A 88 -13.39 5.55 4.18
N GLY A 89 -12.36 5.52 5.02
CA GLY A 89 -11.74 4.29 5.48
C GLY A 89 -10.92 4.51 6.75
N SER A 90 -10.81 3.48 7.57
CA SER A 90 -10.09 3.49 8.84
C SER A 90 -8.92 2.50 8.83
N SER A 91 -8.16 2.49 7.74
CA SER A 91 -7.14 1.47 7.49
C SER A 91 -6.02 1.42 8.53
N ASN A 92 -5.82 2.48 9.35
CA ASN A 92 -4.90 2.49 10.49
C ASN A 92 -5.54 1.97 11.79
N VAL A 93 -6.87 2.00 11.89
CA VAL A 93 -7.63 1.54 13.07
C VAL A 93 -7.88 0.03 13.00
N VAL A 94 -7.96 -0.55 11.80
CA VAL A 94 -8.33 -1.97 11.57
C VAL A 94 -7.11 -2.91 11.44
N THR A 95 -5.87 -2.40 11.51
CA THR A 95 -4.64 -3.19 11.25
C THR A 95 -4.07 -3.99 12.43
N GLY A 96 -4.84 -4.26 13.48
CA GLY A 96 -4.29 -4.98 14.64
C GLY A 96 -5.27 -5.98 15.23
N GLU A 97 -5.09 -7.26 14.95
CA GLU A 97 -5.48 -8.33 15.89
C GLU A 97 -4.62 -8.28 17.16
N THR A 98 -3.56 -7.45 17.20
CA THR A 98 -2.62 -7.35 18.32
C THR A 98 -2.19 -5.92 18.72
N LYS A 99 -2.82 -4.86 18.19
CA LYS A 99 -2.49 -3.47 18.62
C LYS A 99 -3.55 -2.91 19.56
N SER A 100 -3.09 -2.64 20.78
CA SER A 100 -3.80 -2.20 21.99
C SER A 100 -4.89 -1.15 21.75
N PHE A 101 -5.97 -1.28 22.52
CA PHE A 101 -7.03 -0.29 22.76
C PHE A 101 -6.50 1.16 22.90
N PHE A 102 -5.27 1.34 23.40
CA PHE A 102 -4.57 2.62 23.46
C PHE A 102 -4.36 3.29 22.09
N SER A 103 -4.04 2.53 21.04
CA SER A 103 -3.84 3.07 19.69
C SER A 103 -5.15 3.53 19.06
N ALA A 104 -6.24 2.81 19.33
CA ALA A 104 -7.59 3.23 18.98
C ALA A 104 -8.01 4.48 19.77
N ALA A 105 -7.81 4.50 21.09
CA ALA A 105 -8.11 5.65 21.94
C ALA A 105 -7.30 6.90 21.55
N ARG A 106 -6.00 6.75 21.21
CA ARG A 106 -5.17 7.86 20.70
C ARG A 106 -5.68 8.40 19.37
N ALA A 107 -6.11 7.51 18.47
CA ALA A 107 -6.70 7.90 17.19
C ALA A 107 -8.04 8.64 17.40
N TRP A 108 -8.88 8.17 18.33
CA TRP A 108 -10.12 8.84 18.74
C TRP A 108 -9.86 10.23 19.35
N TRP A 109 -8.92 10.34 20.29
CA TRP A 109 -8.57 11.60 20.94
C TRP A 109 -8.04 12.67 19.96
N GLN A 110 -7.41 12.25 18.87
CA GLN A 110 -6.97 13.18 17.82
C GLN A 110 -8.12 13.68 16.93
N VAL A 111 -9.19 12.89 16.78
CA VAL A 111 -10.42 13.28 16.08
C VAL A 111 -11.27 14.20 16.94
N ASP A 112 -11.28 14.01 18.27
CA ASP A 112 -11.97 14.85 19.25
C ASP A 112 -11.50 16.32 19.26
N LYS A 113 -10.43 16.66 18.52
CA LYS A 113 -9.92 18.04 18.39
C LYS A 113 -10.68 18.91 17.39
N VAL A 114 -11.52 18.34 16.53
CA VAL A 114 -12.27 19.12 15.53
C VAL A 114 -13.68 19.40 16.06
N SER A 115 -13.86 20.56 16.71
CA SER A 115 -15.15 20.98 17.27
C SER A 115 -16.03 21.66 16.22
N PRO A 116 -17.38 21.63 16.37
CA PRO A 116 -18.29 22.36 15.48
C PRO A 116 -18.01 23.87 15.39
N LEU A 117 -17.59 24.50 16.49
CA LEU A 117 -17.23 25.92 16.50
C LEU A 117 -16.01 26.20 15.60
N LYS A 118 -15.00 25.33 15.66
CA LYS A 118 -13.83 25.42 14.77
C LYS A 118 -14.21 25.27 13.30
N LEU A 119 -15.14 24.35 12.99
CA LEU A 119 -15.65 24.18 11.62
C LEU A 119 -16.36 25.44 11.12
N PHE A 120 -17.15 26.07 11.99
CA PHE A 120 -17.84 27.33 11.72
C PHE A 120 -16.86 28.47 11.47
N ASP A 121 -15.89 28.69 12.36
CA ASP A 121 -14.92 29.78 12.25
C ASP A 121 -13.99 29.63 11.03
N GLU A 122 -13.54 28.40 10.74
CA GLU A 122 -12.62 28.14 9.63
C GLU A 122 -13.34 27.90 8.30
N ASN A 123 -14.68 27.90 8.27
CA ASN A 123 -15.51 27.59 7.11
C ASN A 123 -15.14 26.24 6.46
N ARG A 124 -14.95 25.18 7.25
CA ARG A 124 -14.53 23.85 6.76
C ARG A 124 -15.58 22.80 7.07
N THR A 125 -15.60 21.74 6.27
CA THR A 125 -16.48 20.58 6.52
C THR A 125 -15.65 19.33 6.83
N LEU A 126 -16.04 18.63 7.89
CA LEU A 126 -15.56 17.29 8.23
C LEU A 126 -16.70 16.28 8.03
N SER A 127 -16.49 15.24 7.22
CA SER A 127 -17.52 14.26 6.90
C SER A 127 -17.00 12.83 6.93
N GLY A 128 -17.89 11.89 7.25
CA GLY A 128 -17.63 10.45 7.17
C GLY A 128 -18.47 9.79 6.10
N PHE A 129 -17.90 8.81 5.39
CA PHE A 129 -18.60 8.02 4.38
C PHE A 129 -18.34 6.53 4.59
N ASN A 130 -19.42 5.76 4.75
CA ASN A 130 -19.34 4.30 4.85
C ASN A 130 -20.39 3.67 3.95
N LEU A 131 -19.97 3.20 2.78
CA LEU A 131 -20.86 2.61 1.77
C LEU A 131 -21.66 1.41 2.32
N ARG A 132 -21.02 0.54 3.11
CA ARG A 132 -21.69 -0.64 3.70
C ARG A 132 -22.83 -0.22 4.62
N ARG A 133 -22.59 0.73 5.51
CA ARG A 133 -23.62 1.23 6.42
C ARG A 133 -24.73 1.96 5.66
N LEU A 134 -24.37 2.78 4.68
CA LEU A 134 -25.33 3.48 3.83
C LEU A 134 -26.27 2.50 3.13
N MET A 135 -25.72 1.44 2.52
CA MET A 135 -26.50 0.44 1.80
C MET A 135 -27.39 -0.39 2.74
N TYR A 136 -26.82 -0.96 3.80
CA TYR A 136 -27.47 -2.05 4.54
C TYR A 136 -28.05 -1.65 5.90
N GLN A 137 -27.73 -0.46 6.42
CA GLN A 137 -28.18 0.00 7.74
C GLN A 137 -28.97 1.31 7.69
N GLN A 138 -28.94 2.03 6.56
CA GLN A 138 -29.54 3.36 6.42
C GLN A 138 -30.48 3.46 5.21
N ASN A 139 -30.94 2.32 4.68
CA ASN A 139 -31.86 2.23 3.54
C ASN A 139 -31.41 3.01 2.28
N GLY A 140 -30.10 3.16 2.09
CA GLY A 140 -29.52 3.93 0.98
C GLY A 140 -29.35 3.16 -0.33
N VAL A 141 -29.92 1.95 -0.46
CA VAL A 141 -29.72 1.06 -1.62
C VAL A 141 -30.05 1.75 -2.94
N GLU A 142 -31.20 2.42 -3.02
CA GLU A 142 -31.66 3.03 -4.26
C GLU A 142 -30.81 4.25 -4.65
N PHE A 143 -30.35 5.04 -3.68
CA PHE A 143 -29.37 6.10 -3.91
C PHE A 143 -28.04 5.54 -4.46
N VAL A 144 -27.54 4.46 -3.85
CA VAL A 144 -26.30 3.81 -4.28
C VAL A 144 -26.45 3.22 -5.67
N LYS A 145 -27.57 2.55 -5.97
CA LYS A 145 -27.87 1.98 -7.29
C LYS A 145 -27.80 3.04 -8.39
N ARG A 146 -28.48 4.18 -8.21
CA ARG A 146 -28.42 5.30 -9.16
C ARG A 146 -26.99 5.85 -9.33
N THR A 147 -26.22 5.89 -8.23
CA THR A 147 -24.83 6.35 -8.28
C THR A 147 -23.95 5.37 -9.05
N VAL A 148 -24.10 4.07 -8.84
CA VAL A 148 -23.37 3.02 -9.57
C VAL A 148 -23.71 3.05 -11.06
N GLN A 149 -24.97 3.29 -11.43
CA GLN A 149 -25.37 3.44 -12.83
C GLN A 149 -24.59 4.57 -13.54
N LYS A 150 -24.40 5.72 -12.87
CA LYS A 150 -23.57 6.82 -13.42
C LYS A 150 -22.11 6.39 -13.62
N VAL A 151 -21.56 5.62 -12.68
CA VAL A 151 -20.18 5.07 -12.82
C VAL A 151 -20.09 4.13 -14.01
N PHE A 152 -21.08 3.25 -14.22
CA PHE A 152 -21.12 2.38 -15.39
C PHE A 152 -21.27 3.13 -16.70
N GLN A 153 -22.04 4.21 -16.73
CA GLN A 153 -22.11 5.08 -17.89
C GLN A 153 -20.72 5.67 -18.23
N LEU A 154 -20.00 6.22 -17.24
CA LEU A 154 -18.64 6.72 -17.45
C LEU A 154 -17.68 5.64 -17.96
N PHE A 155 -17.86 4.39 -17.50
CA PHE A 155 -17.08 3.25 -17.96
C PHE A 155 -17.40 2.90 -19.42
N GLN A 156 -18.69 2.84 -19.79
CA GLN A 156 -19.14 2.59 -21.16
C GLN A 156 -18.66 3.67 -22.14
N GLU A 157 -18.65 4.93 -21.69
CA GLU A 157 -18.10 6.08 -22.44
C GLU A 157 -16.56 6.07 -22.51
N GLY A 158 -15.88 5.10 -21.87
CA GLY A 158 -14.43 4.98 -21.87
C GLY A 158 -13.69 6.05 -21.03
N LYS A 159 -14.42 6.88 -20.27
CA LYS A 159 -13.88 7.95 -19.43
C LYS A 159 -13.16 7.44 -18.19
N ILE A 160 -13.53 6.25 -17.71
CA ILE A 160 -12.84 5.56 -16.62
C ILE A 160 -12.50 4.13 -17.03
N LYS A 161 -11.37 3.61 -16.55
CA LYS A 161 -10.84 2.28 -16.84
C LYS A 161 -10.37 1.60 -15.55
N PRO A 162 -11.02 0.52 -15.09
CA PRO A 162 -10.60 -0.19 -13.89
C PRO A 162 -9.15 -0.68 -13.99
N LEU A 163 -8.29 -0.26 -13.07
CA LEU A 163 -6.92 -0.78 -12.99
C LEU A 163 -6.94 -2.17 -12.36
N LEU A 164 -6.68 -3.20 -13.16
CA LEU A 164 -6.56 -4.60 -12.72
C LEU A 164 -5.10 -4.87 -12.32
N ASP A 165 -4.90 -5.39 -11.10
CA ASP A 165 -3.58 -5.80 -10.61
C ASP A 165 -3.23 -7.21 -11.08
N SER A 166 -4.15 -8.16 -10.82
CA SER A 166 -3.94 -9.58 -11.14
C SER A 166 -5.23 -10.37 -11.00
N THR A 167 -5.37 -11.41 -11.81
CA THR A 167 -6.44 -12.41 -11.72
C THR A 167 -5.85 -13.70 -11.12
N TRP A 168 -6.52 -14.27 -10.13
CA TRP A 168 -6.06 -15.47 -9.41
C TRP A 168 -7.15 -16.53 -9.38
N ALA A 169 -6.72 -17.79 -9.41
CA ALA A 169 -7.54 -18.92 -8.95
C ALA A 169 -7.80 -18.80 -7.43
N LEU A 170 -8.79 -19.53 -6.93
CA LEU A 170 -9.12 -19.59 -5.51
C LEU A 170 -8.01 -20.34 -4.73
N GLU A 171 -7.02 -19.61 -4.23
CA GLU A 171 -5.86 -20.17 -3.52
C GLU A 171 -5.48 -19.40 -2.24
N ASP A 172 -4.97 -20.10 -1.23
CA ASP A 172 -4.50 -19.54 0.05
C ASP A 172 -3.41 -18.46 -0.09
N LYS A 173 -2.62 -18.50 -1.17
CA LYS A 173 -1.56 -17.50 -1.45
C LYS A 173 -2.13 -16.10 -1.69
N LEU A 174 -3.39 -16.00 -2.12
CA LEU A 174 -4.06 -14.72 -2.36
C LEU A 174 -4.29 -13.94 -1.08
N CYS A 175 -4.68 -14.63 0.00
CA CYS A 175 -4.90 -14.03 1.31
C CYS A 175 -3.62 -13.34 1.82
N LYS A 176 -2.45 -13.97 1.61
CA LYS A 176 -1.14 -13.38 1.95
C LYS A 176 -0.84 -12.12 1.12
N LYS A 177 -1.04 -12.16 -0.21
CA LYS A 177 -0.79 -10.99 -1.08
C LYS A 177 -1.71 -9.80 -0.74
N MET A 178 -2.98 -10.07 -0.42
CA MET A 178 -3.94 -9.05 0.02
C MET A 178 -3.56 -8.44 1.38
N HIS A 179 -3.14 -9.28 2.32
CA HIS A 179 -2.72 -8.84 3.65
C HIS A 179 -1.47 -7.95 3.59
N ASP A 180 -0.50 -8.32 2.75
CA ASP A 180 0.75 -7.57 2.55
C ASP A 180 0.57 -6.19 1.89
N ARG A 181 -0.64 -5.85 1.41
CA ARG A 181 -0.98 -4.59 0.73
C ARG A 181 -0.07 -4.25 -0.46
N LYS A 182 0.59 -5.26 -1.07
CA LYS A 182 1.52 -5.10 -2.21
C LYS A 182 0.82 -4.89 -3.55
N ASN A 183 -0.49 -5.07 -3.61
CA ASN A 183 -1.25 -4.96 -4.86
C ASN A 183 -1.43 -3.50 -5.33
N VAL A 184 -1.36 -3.34 -6.65
CA VAL A 184 -1.48 -2.12 -7.45
C VAL A 184 -2.72 -2.28 -8.35
N GLY A 185 -3.88 -1.89 -7.81
CA GLY A 185 -5.17 -2.10 -8.50
C GLY A 185 -5.96 -3.29 -7.97
N LYS A 186 -7.04 -3.65 -8.67
CA LYS A 186 -8.03 -4.64 -8.23
C LYS A 186 -7.53 -6.06 -8.48
N ILE A 187 -7.63 -6.89 -7.45
CA ILE A 187 -7.38 -8.34 -7.57
C ILE A 187 -8.71 -8.98 -7.91
N ILE A 188 -8.73 -9.80 -8.95
CA ILE A 188 -9.91 -10.56 -9.36
C ILE A 188 -9.69 -12.02 -8.99
N LEU A 189 -10.71 -12.63 -8.40
CA LEU A 189 -10.80 -14.06 -8.23
C LEU A 189 -11.63 -14.60 -9.39
N ASP A 190 -11.05 -15.52 -10.14
CA ASP A 190 -11.73 -16.19 -11.22
C ASP A 190 -11.94 -17.66 -10.81
N PRO A 191 -13.19 -18.06 -10.53
CA PRO A 191 -13.50 -19.43 -10.14
C PRO A 191 -13.29 -20.45 -11.27
N SER A 192 -13.08 -20.00 -12.51
CA SER A 192 -12.78 -20.86 -13.66
C SER A 192 -11.29 -21.17 -13.84
N LEU A 193 -10.40 -20.47 -13.13
CA LEU A 193 -8.96 -20.73 -13.20
C LEU A 193 -8.58 -21.90 -12.29
N GLU A 194 -7.83 -22.85 -12.85
CA GLU A 194 -7.25 -23.92 -12.05
C GLU A 194 -6.10 -23.40 -11.17
N PRO A 195 -5.97 -23.88 -9.92
CA PRO A 195 -4.87 -23.51 -9.04
C PRO A 195 -3.51 -23.82 -9.67
N LYS A 196 -2.58 -22.86 -9.64
CA LYS A 196 -1.21 -23.10 -10.09
C LYS A 196 -0.59 -24.18 -9.19
N PRO A 197 0.02 -25.24 -9.76
CA PRO A 197 0.56 -26.34 -8.97
C PRO A 197 1.55 -25.80 -7.94
N LYS A 198 1.43 -26.27 -6.70
CA LYS A 198 2.39 -25.95 -5.64
C LYS A 198 3.78 -26.32 -6.15
N PRO A 199 4.80 -25.42 -6.14
CA PRO A 199 6.17 -25.88 -6.33
C PRO A 199 6.40 -26.97 -5.29
N ALA A 200 6.74 -28.17 -5.75
CA ALA A 200 7.00 -29.30 -4.88
C ALA A 200 8.08 -28.87 -3.89
N THR A 201 7.71 -28.75 -2.61
CA THR A 201 8.69 -28.70 -1.54
C THR A 201 9.53 -29.96 -1.69
N PRO A 202 10.86 -29.90 -1.87
CA PRO A 202 11.65 -31.11 -1.98
C PRO A 202 11.40 -31.95 -0.72
N ALA A 203 10.86 -33.15 -0.94
CA ALA A 203 10.50 -34.07 0.12
C ALA A 203 11.75 -34.28 1.00
N LYS A 204 11.63 -33.92 2.28
CA LYS A 204 12.65 -34.14 3.29
C LYS A 204 12.64 -35.63 3.66
N GLY A 205 13.07 -36.49 2.73
CA GLY A 205 13.31 -37.91 2.94
C GLY A 205 14.75 -38.12 3.41
N LYS A 206 14.93 -38.50 4.67
CA LYS A 206 16.22 -38.98 5.20
C LYS A 206 16.55 -40.33 4.54
N SER A 207 17.58 -40.41 3.70
CA SER A 207 18.40 -41.62 3.59
C SER A 207 19.60 -41.47 4.52
N LYS A 208 19.71 -42.40 5.47
CA LYS A 208 20.68 -42.37 6.58
C LYS A 208 22.06 -42.94 6.20
N GLU A 209 22.33 -43.20 4.91
CA GLU A 209 23.57 -43.86 4.47
C GLU A 209 24.62 -42.93 3.86
N ASP A 210 24.26 -41.76 3.32
CA ASP A 210 25.25 -40.85 2.69
C ASP A 210 25.97 -39.91 3.68
N LYS A 211 25.49 -39.83 4.92
CA LYS A 211 26.18 -39.07 5.99
C LYS A 211 27.43 -39.74 6.54
N LYS A 212 27.62 -41.06 6.32
CA LYS A 212 28.83 -41.77 6.81
C LYS A 212 30.02 -41.68 5.83
N LYS A 213 29.78 -41.54 4.52
CA LYS A 213 30.86 -41.36 3.52
C LYS A 213 31.40 -39.93 3.43
N THR A 214 30.60 -38.92 3.78
CA THR A 214 31.01 -37.51 3.66
C THR A 214 31.84 -37.02 4.87
N ILE A 215 31.70 -37.65 6.04
CA ILE A 215 32.46 -37.27 7.26
C ILE A 215 33.88 -37.88 7.25
N LEU A 216 34.10 -39.00 6.57
CA LEU A 216 35.43 -39.63 6.43
C LEU A 216 36.32 -38.95 5.37
N ARG A 217 35.75 -38.21 4.41
CA ARG A 217 36.53 -37.46 3.41
C ARG A 217 36.95 -36.05 3.86
N ARG A 218 36.26 -35.44 4.83
CA ARG A 218 36.56 -34.08 5.32
C ARG A 218 37.61 -33.99 6.44
N LYS A 219 38.12 -35.12 6.95
CA LYS A 219 39.24 -35.13 7.92
C LYS A 219 40.63 -35.23 7.28
N LYS A 220 40.75 -35.37 5.96
CA LYS A 220 42.06 -35.48 5.28
C LYS A 220 42.54 -34.22 4.54
N GLU A 221 41.70 -33.21 4.34
CA GLU A 221 42.08 -31.98 3.64
C GLU A 221 42.67 -30.82 4.48
N PRO A 222 42.65 -30.78 5.84
CA PRO A 222 43.28 -29.67 6.56
C PRO A 222 44.80 -29.79 6.77
N GLU A 223 45.42 -30.96 6.53
CA GLU A 223 46.85 -31.17 6.83
C GLU A 223 47.80 -30.94 5.65
N GLU A 224 47.37 -31.10 4.39
CA GLU A 224 48.28 -30.87 3.24
C GLU A 224 48.41 -29.38 2.85
N LYS A 225 47.43 -28.52 3.15
CA LYS A 225 47.51 -27.08 2.82
C LYS A 225 48.34 -26.24 3.78
N LYS A 226 48.74 -26.77 4.94
CA LYS A 226 49.60 -26.05 5.90
C LYS A 226 51.10 -26.27 5.68
N GLU A 227 51.50 -27.24 4.87
CA GLU A 227 52.92 -27.49 4.53
C GLU A 227 53.38 -26.79 3.24
N GLU A 228 52.47 -26.43 2.32
CA GLU A 228 52.82 -25.69 1.10
C GLU A 228 52.99 -24.18 1.34
N GLU A 229 52.14 -23.53 2.15
CA GLU A 229 52.25 -22.08 2.44
C GLU A 229 53.51 -21.71 3.24
N LYS A 230 54.11 -22.64 4.00
CA LYS A 230 55.38 -22.39 4.72
C LYS A 230 56.64 -22.56 3.87
N LYS A 231 56.54 -23.09 2.64
CA LYS A 231 57.69 -23.29 1.74
C LYS A 231 57.84 -22.17 0.70
N GLU A 232 56.79 -21.41 0.40
CA GLU A 232 56.87 -20.27 -0.52
C GLU A 232 57.37 -18.98 0.15
N GLU A 233 56.98 -18.68 1.40
CA GLU A 233 57.49 -17.50 2.13
C GLU A 233 58.99 -17.57 2.48
N LYS A 234 59.64 -18.74 2.41
CA LYS A 234 61.09 -18.88 2.67
C LYS A 234 61.97 -18.80 1.41
N LYS A 235 61.39 -18.65 0.22
CA LYS A 235 62.17 -18.57 -1.04
C LYS A 235 62.27 -17.17 -1.64
N GLU A 236 61.42 -16.22 -1.25
CA GLU A 236 61.50 -14.83 -1.74
C GLU A 236 62.48 -13.93 -0.97
N ASP A 237 62.90 -14.31 0.25
CA ASP A 237 63.79 -13.47 1.09
C ASP A 237 65.31 -13.70 0.87
N ASN A 238 65.74 -14.35 -0.21
CA ASN A 238 67.16 -14.69 -0.43
C ASN A 238 67.71 -14.40 -1.84
N LEU A 239 67.23 -13.36 -2.52
CA LEU A 239 67.87 -12.85 -3.76
C LEU A 239 67.66 -11.33 -3.94
N THR A 240 68.17 -10.54 -3.00
CA THR A 240 68.74 -9.20 -3.28
C THR A 240 69.66 -8.80 -2.13
N ASN A 241 70.94 -9.16 -2.26
CA ASN A 241 72.09 -8.35 -1.89
C ASN A 241 73.16 -8.60 -2.95
#